data_AF-A0A3M1G296-F1
#
_entry.id   AF-A0A3M1G296-F1
#
_cell.length_a   1.000
_cell.length_b   1.000
_cell.length_c   1.000
_cell.angle_alpha   90.00
_cell.angle_beta   90.00
_cell.angle_gamma   90.00
#
_symmetry.space_group_name_H-M   'P 1'
#
loop_
_entity.id
_entity.type
_entity.pdbx_description
1 polymer ?
#
loop_
_entity_poly.entity_id
_entity_poly.type
_entity_poly.pdbx_seq_one_letter_code
_entity_poly.pdbx_strand_id
1 'polypeptide(L)'
;ALEKLDADERRRIARLLREYGLALPAIAGHTSLLAEDPEEHARNRERLFRTVDLAVDWAQEDGPPAIDTTAGGKPDEWAQRKDLLVERVAELAEYAARSGVILAMEPHVGSIIDTPAKMLELIHLVNMPNVQVNFDISHFNVMGISIEESVSALAPYTVHTHVKDERGLVPDFEFLIPGEGEFDYVAYLQAMRRHGYQGFISAEVSIMVQRRPNYDPLEAATLTYETLSRAFAQAGVSRE
;
A
#
# COMPACT_ATOMS: atom_id res chain seq x y z
N ALA A 1 13.53 10.01 10.06
CA ALA A 1 13.12 8.69 10.59
C ALA A 1 14.17 7.63 10.29
N LEU A 2 14.52 7.39 9.01
CA LEU A 2 15.59 6.44 8.62
C LEU A 2 16.97 6.74 9.24
N GLU A 3 17.27 8.01 9.50
CA GLU A 3 18.51 8.43 10.20
C GLU A 3 18.58 7.96 11.66
N LYS A 4 17.45 7.60 12.27
CA LYS A 4 17.39 7.03 13.62
C LYS A 4 17.52 5.50 13.62
N LEU A 5 17.55 4.86 12.44
CA LEU A 5 17.70 3.42 12.26
C LEU A 5 19.13 3.12 11.82
N ASP A 6 20.08 3.24 12.74
CA ASP A 6 21.46 2.80 12.51
C ASP A 6 21.55 1.26 12.38
N ALA A 7 22.74 0.76 12.10
CA ALA A 7 22.94 -0.67 11.84
C ALA A 7 22.61 -1.56 13.06
N ASP A 8 22.82 -1.07 14.29
CA ASP A 8 22.50 -1.82 15.50
C ASP A 8 20.99 -1.88 15.72
N GLU A 9 20.29 -0.76 15.53
CA GLU A 9 18.84 -0.70 15.69
C GLU A 9 18.13 -1.53 14.62
N ARG A 10 18.61 -1.53 13.36
CA ARG A 10 18.08 -2.39 12.30
C ARG A 10 18.22 -3.87 12.65
N ARG A 11 19.39 -4.31 13.14
CA ARG A 11 19.61 -5.68 13.62
C ARG A 11 18.73 -6.02 14.81
N ARG A 12 18.53 -5.07 15.73
CA ARG A 12 17.65 -5.24 16.90
C ARG A 12 16.22 -5.50 16.46
N ILE A 13 15.68 -4.69 15.55
CA ILE A 13 14.32 -4.84 15.02
C ILE A 13 14.17 -6.17 14.26
N ALA A 14 15.10 -6.51 13.37
CA ALA A 14 15.08 -7.79 12.64
C ALA A 14 15.04 -8.99 13.60
N ARG A 15 15.81 -8.93 14.70
CA ARG A 15 15.79 -9.96 15.74
C ARG A 15 14.44 -10.02 16.45
N LEU A 16 13.85 -8.88 16.81
CA LEU A 16 12.55 -8.82 17.49
C LEU A 16 11.43 -9.39 16.61
N LEU A 17 11.43 -9.07 15.31
CA LEU A 17 10.46 -9.65 14.37
C LEU A 17 10.50 -11.18 14.40
N ARG A 18 11.71 -11.77 14.35
CA ARG A 18 11.89 -13.24 14.46
C ARG A 18 11.54 -13.78 15.84
N GLU A 19 11.97 -13.12 16.91
CA GLU A 19 11.73 -13.55 18.29
C GLU A 19 10.25 -13.63 18.64
N TYR A 20 9.45 -12.69 18.11
CA TYR A 20 8.01 -12.63 18.34
C TYR A 20 7.17 -13.24 17.22
N GLY A 21 7.80 -13.81 16.17
CA GLY A 21 7.09 -14.40 15.03
C GLY A 21 6.21 -13.41 14.28
N LEU A 22 6.61 -12.13 14.22
CA LEU A 22 5.89 -11.08 13.52
C LEU A 22 6.31 -11.04 12.05
N ALA A 23 5.35 -11.30 11.16
CA ALA A 23 5.55 -11.09 9.74
C ALA A 23 5.64 -9.58 9.43
N LEU A 24 6.55 -9.23 8.53
CA LEU A 24 6.67 -7.89 7.96
C LEU A 24 6.40 -8.02 6.45
N PRO A 25 5.15 -7.79 5.99
CA PRO A 25 4.81 -7.97 4.58
C PRO A 25 5.28 -6.83 3.68
N ALA A 26 5.30 -5.60 4.22
CA ALA A 26 5.65 -4.41 3.47
C ALA A 26 6.27 -3.33 4.38
N ILE A 27 7.03 -2.41 3.77
CA ILE A 27 7.53 -1.19 4.38
C ILE A 27 7.00 0.03 3.63
N ALA A 28 6.25 0.87 4.32
CA ALA A 28 5.68 2.09 3.76
C ALA A 28 6.75 3.16 3.48
N GLY A 29 7.09 3.30 2.20
CA GLY A 29 7.96 4.33 1.65
C GLY A 29 7.24 5.64 1.41
N HIS A 30 5.94 5.60 1.06
CA HIS A 30 5.01 6.72 0.86
C HIS A 30 5.68 8.08 0.59
N THR A 31 6.23 8.25 -0.61
CA THR A 31 6.75 9.56 -1.07
C THR A 31 6.54 9.73 -2.57
N SER A 32 6.30 10.97 -2.99
CA SER A 32 5.97 11.28 -4.37
C SER A 32 7.14 10.99 -5.30
N LEU A 33 6.91 10.12 -6.28
CA LEU A 33 7.80 9.93 -7.43
C LEU A 33 7.71 11.10 -8.41
N LEU A 34 6.64 11.89 -8.39
CA LEU A 34 6.39 13.01 -9.30
C LEU A 34 6.59 14.39 -8.66
N ALA A 35 7.44 14.51 -7.64
CA ALA A 35 7.87 15.83 -7.17
C ALA A 35 8.40 16.69 -8.33
N GLU A 36 7.91 17.94 -8.40
CA GLU A 36 8.26 18.91 -9.46
C GLU A 36 9.58 19.61 -9.15
N ASP A 37 9.81 19.93 -7.88
CA ASP A 37 11.08 20.49 -7.42
C ASP A 37 12.19 19.43 -7.54
N PRO A 38 13.29 19.70 -8.27
CA PRO A 38 14.36 18.73 -8.46
C PRO A 38 15.03 18.28 -7.17
N GLU A 39 15.17 19.17 -6.18
CA GLU A 39 15.79 18.81 -4.90
C GLU A 39 14.86 17.93 -4.06
N GLU A 40 13.56 18.23 -4.04
CA GLU A 40 12.55 17.36 -3.44
C GLU A 40 12.53 15.99 -4.10
N HIS A 41 12.54 15.94 -5.43
CA HIS A 41 12.61 14.68 -6.15
C HIS A 41 13.85 13.87 -5.78
N ALA A 42 15.04 14.50 -5.72
CA ALA A 42 16.27 13.84 -5.31
C ALA A 42 16.19 13.29 -3.88
N ARG A 43 15.59 14.03 -2.93
CA ARG A 43 15.35 13.57 -1.56
C ARG A 43 14.36 12.40 -1.50
N ASN A 44 13.27 12.45 -2.26
CA ASN A 44 12.27 11.40 -2.32
C ASN A 44 12.86 10.11 -2.90
N ARG A 45 13.63 10.25 -4.00
CA ARG A 45 14.35 9.14 -4.63
C ARG A 45 15.33 8.49 -3.65
N GLU A 46 16.19 9.27 -3.02
CA GLU A 46 17.15 8.76 -2.02
C GLU A 46 16.43 8.04 -0.87
N ARG A 47 15.32 8.59 -0.38
CA ARG A 47 14.52 7.94 0.65
C ARG A 47 14.01 6.57 0.21
N LEU A 48 13.47 6.44 -1.02
CA LEU A 48 12.96 5.17 -1.53
C LEU A 48 14.07 4.12 -1.72
N PHE A 49 15.24 4.52 -2.22
CA PHE A 49 16.39 3.63 -2.33
C PHE A 49 16.83 3.11 -0.95
N ARG A 50 16.89 3.99 0.05
CA ARG A 50 17.19 3.59 1.43
C ARG A 50 16.09 2.73 2.07
N THR A 51 14.84 2.84 1.62
CA THR A 51 13.75 1.94 2.04
C THR A 51 13.94 0.55 1.43
N VAL A 52 14.42 0.44 0.19
CA VAL A 52 14.83 -0.86 -0.40
C VAL A 52 15.94 -1.48 0.44
N ASP A 53 16.98 -0.72 0.81
CA ASP A 53 18.07 -1.25 1.65
C ASP A 53 17.55 -1.73 3.01
N LEU A 54 16.57 -1.02 3.57
CA LEU A 54 15.93 -1.40 4.83
C LEU A 54 15.14 -2.71 4.69
N ALA A 55 14.44 -2.92 3.57
CA ALA A 55 13.77 -4.17 3.27
C ALA A 55 14.76 -5.35 3.22
N VAL A 56 15.95 -5.14 2.66
CA VAL A 56 17.02 -6.14 2.67
C VAL A 56 17.50 -6.44 4.09
N ASP A 57 17.75 -5.40 4.89
CA ASP A 57 18.21 -5.55 6.29
C ASP A 57 17.18 -6.28 7.18
N TRP A 58 15.90 -6.19 6.83
CA TRP A 58 14.78 -6.79 7.56
C TRP A 58 14.17 -8.01 6.87
N ALA A 59 14.88 -8.59 5.90
CA ALA A 59 14.46 -9.81 5.24
C ALA A 59 14.19 -10.94 6.25
N GLN A 60 13.11 -11.67 5.98
CA GLN A 60 12.67 -12.84 6.74
C GLN A 60 12.94 -14.12 5.92
N GLU A 61 12.48 -15.28 6.39
CA GLU A 61 12.76 -16.57 5.73
C GLU A 61 12.26 -16.62 4.27
N ASP A 62 11.12 -15.97 4.00
CA ASP A 62 10.51 -15.90 2.66
C ASP A 62 11.06 -14.78 1.77
N GLY A 63 12.05 -14.02 2.26
CA GLY A 63 12.69 -12.92 1.54
C GLY A 63 12.44 -11.53 2.16
N PRO A 64 12.83 -10.45 1.46
CA PRO A 64 12.57 -9.10 1.91
C PRO A 64 11.07 -8.74 1.82
N PRO A 65 10.54 -7.90 2.73
CA PRO A 65 9.24 -7.28 2.54
C PRO A 65 9.17 -6.52 1.22
N ALA A 66 7.95 -6.37 0.68
CA ALA A 66 7.73 -5.37 -0.35
C ALA A 66 8.01 -3.96 0.19
N ILE A 67 8.28 -3.01 -0.69
CA ILE A 67 8.20 -1.60 -0.36
C ILE A 67 6.99 -1.01 -1.07
N ASP A 68 6.20 -0.19 -0.38
CA ASP A 68 5.06 0.47 -0.98
C ASP A 68 5.26 2.00 -1.07
N THR A 69 4.73 2.59 -2.14
CA THR A 69 4.77 4.04 -2.35
C THR A 69 3.65 4.52 -3.26
N THR A 70 3.33 5.80 -3.14
CA THR A 70 2.36 6.50 -4.01
C THR A 70 3.10 7.24 -5.13
N ALA A 71 2.42 7.41 -6.28
CA ALA A 71 3.00 8.09 -7.43
C ALA A 71 3.11 9.62 -7.25
N GLY A 72 2.19 10.22 -6.49
CA GLY A 72 1.98 11.67 -6.46
C GLY A 72 1.26 12.18 -7.71
N GLY A 73 1.47 13.46 -8.06
CA GLY A 73 0.79 14.12 -9.17
C GLY A 73 -0.73 14.24 -8.97
N LYS A 74 -1.47 14.49 -10.04
CA LYS A 74 -2.94 14.63 -10.04
C LYS A 74 -3.61 13.79 -11.13
N PRO A 75 -4.91 13.43 -10.97
CA PRO A 75 -5.62 12.55 -11.90
C PRO A 75 -5.57 12.98 -13.37
N ASP A 76 -5.65 14.28 -13.63
CA ASP A 76 -5.69 14.87 -14.97
C ASP A 76 -4.30 14.99 -15.62
N GLU A 77 -3.23 14.66 -14.89
CA GLU A 77 -1.85 14.74 -15.36
C GLU A 77 -1.36 13.46 -16.07
N TRP A 78 -2.18 12.40 -16.13
CA TRP A 78 -1.77 11.11 -16.72
C TRP A 78 -1.21 11.27 -18.14
N ALA A 79 -1.94 11.96 -19.01
CA ALA A 79 -1.53 12.11 -20.41
C ALA A 79 -0.21 12.86 -20.59
N GLN A 80 0.12 13.79 -19.68
CA GLN A 80 1.30 14.66 -19.79
C GLN A 80 2.51 14.10 -19.04
N ARG A 81 2.30 13.32 -17.97
CA ARG A 81 3.36 12.93 -17.03
C ARG A 81 3.59 11.41 -16.94
N LYS A 82 2.79 10.60 -17.63
CA LYS A 82 2.92 9.12 -17.62
C LYS A 82 4.33 8.66 -17.96
N ASP A 83 4.93 9.19 -19.03
CA ASP A 83 6.26 8.73 -19.48
C ASP A 83 7.34 9.02 -18.42
N LEU A 84 7.27 10.18 -17.76
CA LEU A 84 8.15 10.52 -16.63
C LEU A 84 7.91 9.60 -15.42
N LEU A 85 6.66 9.25 -15.12
CA LEU A 85 6.36 8.31 -14.05
C LEU A 85 6.93 6.92 -14.37
N VAL A 86 6.75 6.44 -15.60
CA VAL A 86 7.30 5.15 -16.07
C VAL A 86 8.82 5.12 -15.90
N GLU A 87 9.53 6.16 -16.33
CA GLU A 87 10.99 6.29 -16.16
C GLU A 87 11.40 6.18 -14.69
N ARG A 88 10.75 6.95 -13.80
CA ARG A 88 11.10 7.00 -12.37
C ARG A 88 10.73 5.71 -11.62
N VAL A 89 9.62 5.07 -11.98
CA VAL A 89 9.24 3.76 -11.44
C VAL A 89 10.23 2.68 -11.91
N ALA A 90 10.60 2.68 -13.19
CA ALA A 90 11.58 1.74 -13.74
C ALA A 90 12.95 1.87 -13.04
N GLU A 91 13.43 3.08 -12.81
CA GLU A 91 14.70 3.29 -12.10
C GLU A 91 14.68 2.68 -10.68
N LEU A 92 13.62 2.93 -9.91
CA LEU A 92 13.48 2.36 -8.57
C LEU A 92 13.30 0.84 -8.61
N ALA A 93 12.52 0.34 -9.56
CA ALA A 93 12.29 -1.08 -9.75
C ALA A 93 13.58 -1.83 -10.13
N GLU A 94 14.42 -1.25 -10.99
CA GLU A 94 15.74 -1.80 -11.33
C GLU A 94 16.67 -1.88 -10.12
N TYR A 95 16.63 -0.87 -9.25
CA TYR A 95 17.38 -0.91 -7.99
C TYR A 95 16.86 -2.00 -7.06
N ALA A 96 15.54 -2.06 -6.84
CA ALA A 96 14.89 -3.05 -5.98
C ALA A 96 15.11 -4.50 -6.47
N ALA A 97 15.06 -4.73 -7.78
CA ALA A 97 15.22 -6.05 -8.39
C ALA A 97 16.59 -6.68 -8.11
N ARG A 98 17.65 -5.88 -7.96
CA ARG A 98 19.02 -6.37 -7.66
C ARG A 98 19.10 -7.11 -6.33
N SER A 99 18.18 -6.81 -5.41
CA SER A 99 18.13 -7.39 -4.08
C SER A 99 16.85 -8.20 -3.84
N GLY A 100 16.09 -8.52 -4.89
CA GLY A 100 14.86 -9.31 -4.80
C GLY A 100 13.69 -8.59 -4.13
N VAL A 101 13.73 -7.26 -4.02
CA VAL A 101 12.66 -6.46 -3.40
C VAL A 101 11.56 -6.15 -4.43
N ILE A 102 10.31 -6.30 -4.02
CA ILE A 102 9.14 -5.93 -4.81
C ILE A 102 8.79 -4.46 -4.52
N LEU A 103 8.55 -3.69 -5.58
CA LEU A 103 7.99 -2.34 -5.53
C LEU A 103 6.48 -2.42 -5.72
N ALA A 104 5.72 -2.19 -4.65
CA ALA A 104 4.27 -2.16 -4.63
C ALA A 104 3.77 -0.72 -4.81
N MET A 105 3.30 -0.38 -6.00
CA MET A 105 2.70 0.92 -6.25
C MET A 105 1.30 0.98 -5.67
N GLU A 106 0.98 2.04 -4.93
CA GLU A 106 -0.35 2.30 -4.38
C GLU A 106 -1.10 3.32 -5.25
N PRO A 107 -2.14 2.90 -5.98
CA PRO A 107 -3.13 3.80 -6.55
C PRO A 107 -3.84 4.57 -5.44
N HIS A 108 -3.97 5.89 -5.59
CA HIS A 108 -4.50 6.75 -4.55
C HIS A 108 -5.47 7.77 -5.15
N VAL A 109 -6.61 7.97 -4.47
CA VAL A 109 -7.61 8.99 -4.85
C VAL A 109 -6.96 10.37 -4.92
N GLY A 110 -7.13 11.07 -6.04
CA GLY A 110 -6.52 12.39 -6.23
C GLY A 110 -5.02 12.37 -6.58
N SER A 111 -4.42 11.20 -6.83
CA SER A 111 -3.09 11.09 -7.43
C SER A 111 -3.18 10.83 -8.95
N ILE A 112 -2.03 10.83 -9.64
CA ILE A 112 -2.00 10.53 -11.08
C ILE A 112 -2.50 9.11 -11.40
N ILE A 113 -2.29 8.15 -10.49
CA ILE A 113 -2.80 6.77 -10.56
C ILE A 113 -3.97 6.65 -9.58
N ASP A 114 -5.18 6.92 -10.06
CA ASP A 114 -6.41 6.90 -9.25
C ASP A 114 -7.41 5.82 -9.69
N THR A 115 -7.12 5.09 -10.78
CA THR A 115 -8.01 4.06 -11.32
C THR A 115 -7.28 2.75 -11.59
N PRO A 116 -7.97 1.59 -11.55
CA PRO A 116 -7.38 0.31 -11.91
C PRO A 116 -6.75 0.31 -13.31
N ALA A 117 -7.41 0.95 -14.28
CA ALA A 117 -6.93 1.03 -15.65
C ALA A 117 -5.56 1.71 -15.76
N LYS A 118 -5.36 2.85 -15.08
CA LYS A 118 -4.07 3.54 -15.07
C LYS A 118 -2.98 2.72 -14.37
N MET A 119 -3.32 2.00 -13.30
CA MET A 119 -2.37 1.13 -12.61
C MET A 119 -1.92 -0.04 -13.50
N LEU A 120 -2.86 -0.67 -14.21
CA LEU A 120 -2.55 -1.73 -15.17
C LEU A 120 -1.72 -1.22 -16.36
N GLU A 121 -2.04 -0.04 -16.87
CA GLU A 121 -1.24 0.60 -17.93
C GLU A 121 0.19 0.90 -17.43
N LEU A 122 0.37 1.36 -16.19
CA LEU A 122 1.69 1.56 -15.60
C LEU A 122 2.50 0.26 -15.52
N ILE A 123 1.90 -0.83 -14.99
CA ILE A 123 2.56 -2.15 -14.93
C ILE A 123 3.00 -2.60 -16.32
N HIS A 124 2.13 -2.44 -17.32
CA HIS A 124 2.43 -2.81 -18.69
C HIS A 124 3.58 -1.99 -19.29
N LEU A 125 3.59 -0.68 -19.06
CA LEU A 125 4.61 0.22 -19.61
C LEU A 125 5.98 0.05 -18.95
N VAL A 126 6.01 -0.16 -17.63
CA VAL A 126 7.28 -0.43 -16.92
C VAL A 126 7.80 -1.83 -17.26
N ASN A 127 6.89 -2.80 -17.44
CA ASN A 127 7.21 -4.15 -17.90
C ASN A 127 8.30 -4.86 -17.06
N MET A 128 8.21 -4.72 -15.73
CA MET A 128 9.11 -5.37 -14.78
C MET A 128 8.32 -6.22 -13.79
N PRO A 129 8.69 -7.49 -13.55
CA PRO A 129 7.90 -8.41 -12.73
C PRO A 129 7.88 -8.06 -11.23
N ASN A 130 8.82 -7.24 -10.77
CA ASN A 130 8.87 -6.75 -9.39
C ASN A 130 8.12 -5.42 -9.20
N VAL A 131 7.42 -4.91 -10.22
CA VAL A 131 6.47 -3.80 -10.07
C VAL A 131 5.08 -4.37 -9.92
N GLN A 132 4.54 -4.26 -8.72
CA GLN A 132 3.27 -4.87 -8.30
C GLN A 132 2.40 -3.82 -7.59
N VAL A 133 1.29 -4.24 -7.01
CA VAL A 133 0.28 -3.36 -6.43
C VAL A 133 0.28 -3.46 -4.91
N ASN A 134 0.30 -2.31 -4.23
CA ASN A 134 -0.28 -2.18 -2.90
C ASN A 134 -1.73 -1.76 -3.08
N PHE A 135 -2.66 -2.69 -2.87
CA PHE A 135 -4.05 -2.48 -3.22
C PHE A 135 -4.82 -1.94 -2.02
N ASP A 136 -5.05 -0.63 -2.02
CA ASP A 136 -5.97 0.01 -1.08
C ASP A 136 -7.36 0.18 -1.71
N ILE A 137 -8.31 -0.60 -1.22
CA ILE A 137 -9.69 -0.57 -1.72
C ILE A 137 -10.42 0.73 -1.41
N SER A 138 -10.07 1.41 -0.30
CA SER A 138 -10.79 2.59 0.17
C SER A 138 -10.67 3.75 -0.82
N HIS A 139 -9.54 3.87 -1.52
CA HIS A 139 -9.34 4.88 -2.57
C HIS A 139 -10.28 4.69 -3.77
N PHE A 140 -10.56 3.44 -4.13
CA PHE A 140 -11.50 3.13 -5.22
C PHE A 140 -12.94 3.27 -4.76
N ASN A 141 -13.26 2.86 -3.53
CA ASN A 141 -14.63 2.90 -3.03
C ASN A 141 -15.15 4.35 -2.89
N VAL A 142 -14.33 5.29 -2.41
CA VAL A 142 -14.71 6.71 -2.37
C VAL A 142 -14.86 7.35 -3.75
N MET A 143 -14.30 6.73 -4.80
CA MET A 143 -14.50 7.12 -6.20
C MET A 143 -15.74 6.46 -6.84
N GLY A 144 -16.46 5.63 -6.08
CA GLY A 144 -17.62 4.88 -6.56
C GLY A 144 -17.26 3.66 -7.43
N ILE A 145 -15.98 3.27 -7.46
CA ILE A 145 -15.52 2.06 -8.16
C ILE A 145 -15.83 0.87 -7.27
N SER A 146 -16.58 -0.10 -7.80
CA SER A 146 -17.05 -1.23 -7.01
C SER A 146 -15.93 -2.17 -6.56
N ILE A 147 -16.20 -2.94 -5.49
CA ILE A 147 -15.32 -4.03 -5.02
C ILE A 147 -14.99 -4.97 -6.18
N GLU A 148 -15.99 -5.47 -6.91
CA GLU A 148 -15.73 -6.45 -7.97
C GLU A 148 -14.89 -5.86 -9.11
N GLU A 149 -15.19 -4.62 -9.54
CA GLU A 149 -14.45 -3.95 -10.62
C GLU A 149 -12.97 -3.77 -10.25
N SER A 150 -12.70 -3.22 -9.07
CA SER A 150 -11.32 -2.94 -8.63
C SER A 150 -10.55 -4.21 -8.27
N VAL A 151 -11.18 -5.14 -7.54
CA VAL A 151 -10.54 -6.40 -7.12
C VAL A 151 -10.24 -7.30 -8.30
N SER A 152 -11.18 -7.50 -9.23
CA SER A 152 -10.95 -8.37 -10.40
C SER A 152 -9.82 -7.86 -11.29
N ALA A 153 -9.65 -6.54 -11.36
CA ALA A 153 -8.59 -5.90 -12.12
C ALA A 153 -7.21 -6.01 -11.43
N LEU A 154 -7.14 -5.75 -10.12
CA LEU A 154 -5.86 -5.52 -9.44
C LEU A 154 -5.37 -6.67 -8.57
N ALA A 155 -6.25 -7.50 -7.99
CA ALA A 155 -5.84 -8.62 -7.13
C ALA A 155 -4.79 -9.56 -7.75
N PRO A 156 -4.81 -9.86 -9.07
CA PRO A 156 -3.77 -10.68 -9.70
C PRO A 156 -2.35 -10.07 -9.66
N TYR A 157 -2.23 -8.77 -9.40
CA TYR A 157 -0.97 -8.03 -9.33
C TYR A 157 -0.64 -7.56 -7.91
N THR A 158 -1.44 -7.94 -6.92
CA THR A 158 -1.35 -7.42 -5.55
C THR A 158 -0.42 -8.27 -4.69
N VAL A 159 0.51 -7.61 -4.00
CA VAL A 159 1.40 -8.22 -2.98
C VAL A 159 1.15 -7.73 -1.57
N HIS A 160 0.54 -6.55 -1.45
CA HIS A 160 0.16 -5.96 -0.19
C HIS A 160 -1.17 -5.24 -0.34
N THR A 161 -1.87 -5.03 0.77
CA THR A 161 -3.11 -4.26 0.75
C THR A 161 -3.14 -3.29 1.90
N HIS A 162 -3.83 -2.19 1.69
CA HIS A 162 -4.33 -1.36 2.76
C HIS A 162 -5.86 -1.45 2.78
N VAL A 163 -6.45 -1.33 3.97
CA VAL A 163 -7.88 -1.15 4.15
C VAL A 163 -8.14 -0.02 5.13
N LYS A 164 -9.16 0.76 4.80
CA LYS A 164 -9.78 1.78 5.64
C LYS A 164 -11.27 1.58 5.53
N ASP A 165 -12.02 2.11 6.49
CA ASP A 165 -13.44 2.34 6.26
C ASP A 165 -13.62 3.76 5.71
N GLU A 166 -14.81 4.06 5.22
CA GLU A 166 -15.05 5.36 4.61
C GLU A 166 -16.53 5.74 4.64
N ARG A 167 -16.78 7.02 4.39
CA ARG A 167 -18.12 7.57 4.19
C ARG A 167 -18.07 8.69 3.16
N GLY A 168 -19.10 8.73 2.32
CA GLY A 168 -19.21 9.72 1.25
C GLY A 168 -18.48 9.28 -0.02
N LEU A 169 -18.51 10.15 -1.02
CA LEU A 169 -17.87 9.95 -2.33
C LEU A 169 -17.15 11.23 -2.72
N VAL A 170 -16.15 11.13 -3.61
CA VAL A 170 -15.47 12.30 -4.16
C VAL A 170 -16.49 13.33 -4.69
N PRO A 171 -16.35 14.62 -4.35
CA PRO A 171 -15.25 15.21 -3.59
C PRO A 171 -15.42 15.19 -2.05
N ASP A 172 -16.62 14.86 -1.56
CA ASP A 172 -17.00 14.94 -0.16
C ASP A 172 -16.95 13.57 0.53
N PHE A 173 -15.74 13.11 0.87
CA PHE A 173 -15.51 11.83 1.55
C PHE A 173 -14.64 11.97 2.82
N GLU A 174 -14.72 10.98 3.69
CA GLU A 174 -13.91 10.85 4.90
C GLU A 174 -13.40 9.41 5.01
N PHE A 175 -12.10 9.23 5.28
CA PHE A 175 -11.53 7.95 5.69
C PHE A 175 -11.68 7.75 7.20
N LEU A 176 -12.04 6.54 7.58
CA LEU A 176 -12.44 6.13 8.92
C LEU A 176 -11.66 4.86 9.35
N ILE A 177 -11.80 4.48 10.62
CA ILE A 177 -11.27 3.22 11.15
C ILE A 177 -12.19 2.06 10.70
N PRO A 178 -11.66 0.91 10.23
CA PRO A 178 -12.45 -0.30 9.96
C PRO A 178 -13.48 -0.63 11.05
N GLY A 179 -14.77 -0.47 10.72
CA GLY A 179 -15.90 -0.68 11.63
C GLY A 179 -16.64 0.59 12.06
N GLU A 180 -16.13 1.77 11.70
CA GLU A 180 -16.85 3.05 11.88
C GLU A 180 -17.79 3.39 10.72
N GLY A 181 -17.56 2.79 9.54
CA GLY A 181 -18.38 2.97 8.35
C GLY A 181 -19.20 1.74 8.01
N GLU A 182 -19.59 1.64 6.74
CA GLU A 182 -20.48 0.60 6.23
C GLU A 182 -19.81 -0.26 5.13
N PHE A 183 -18.47 -0.21 5.02
CA PHE A 183 -17.77 -0.99 3.99
C PHE A 183 -17.97 -2.51 4.18
N ASP A 184 -18.32 -3.21 3.08
CA ASP A 184 -18.60 -4.64 3.10
C ASP A 184 -17.29 -5.45 3.01
N TYR A 185 -16.62 -5.59 4.16
CA TYR A 185 -15.42 -6.41 4.28
C TYR A 185 -15.64 -7.89 3.94
N VAL A 186 -16.86 -8.42 4.09
CA VAL A 186 -17.15 -9.81 3.75
C VAL A 186 -17.10 -9.99 2.23
N ALA A 187 -17.80 -9.12 1.49
CA ALA A 187 -17.77 -9.12 0.03
C ALA A 187 -16.34 -8.88 -0.51
N TYR A 188 -15.61 -7.95 0.10
CA TYR A 188 -14.21 -7.68 -0.23
C TYR A 188 -13.32 -8.91 -0.07
N LEU A 189 -13.33 -9.57 1.09
CA LEU A 189 -12.50 -10.75 1.35
C LEU A 189 -12.84 -11.91 0.42
N GLN A 190 -14.12 -12.12 0.14
CA GLN A 190 -14.57 -13.14 -0.82
C GLN A 190 -14.10 -12.83 -2.24
N ALA A 191 -14.16 -11.56 -2.65
CA ALA A 191 -13.67 -11.14 -3.97
C ALA A 191 -12.15 -11.32 -4.08
N MET A 192 -11.39 -10.87 -3.07
CA MET A 192 -9.93 -11.02 -3.03
C MET A 192 -9.53 -12.48 -3.16
N ARG A 193 -10.17 -13.38 -2.39
CA ARG A 193 -9.93 -14.82 -2.47
C ARG A 193 -10.33 -15.40 -3.83
N ARG A 194 -11.49 -15.01 -4.37
CA ARG A 194 -11.97 -15.47 -5.69
C ARG A 194 -10.99 -15.11 -6.81
N HIS A 195 -10.35 -13.95 -6.71
CA HIS A 195 -9.34 -13.46 -7.66
C HIS A 195 -7.90 -13.81 -7.25
N GLY A 196 -7.72 -14.76 -6.33
CA GLY A 196 -6.45 -15.44 -6.07
C GLY A 196 -5.54 -14.78 -5.03
N TYR A 197 -5.95 -13.67 -4.41
CA TYR A 197 -5.15 -13.05 -3.37
C TYR A 197 -5.26 -13.82 -2.04
N GLN A 198 -4.11 -14.11 -1.45
CA GLN A 198 -3.96 -14.85 -0.19
C GLN A 198 -2.98 -14.15 0.76
N GLY A 199 -2.57 -12.92 0.45
CA GLY A 199 -1.63 -12.15 1.26
C GLY A 199 -2.29 -11.41 2.42
N PHE A 200 -1.53 -10.50 3.01
CA PHE A 200 -1.95 -9.74 4.19
C PHE A 200 -3.06 -8.74 3.86
N ILE A 201 -4.00 -8.60 4.80
CA ILE A 201 -4.97 -7.50 4.86
C ILE A 201 -4.57 -6.55 5.98
N SER A 202 -3.93 -5.44 5.61
CA SER A 202 -3.39 -4.47 6.58
C SER A 202 -4.28 -3.25 6.67
N ALA A 203 -4.61 -2.82 7.88
CA ALA A 203 -5.34 -1.57 8.05
C ALA A 203 -4.39 -0.38 8.09
N GLU A 204 -4.74 0.67 7.34
CA GLU A 204 -4.04 1.95 7.41
C GLU A 204 -4.88 2.93 8.23
N VAL A 205 -4.26 3.73 9.09
CA VAL A 205 -4.98 4.82 9.78
C VAL A 205 -4.67 6.12 9.07
N SER A 206 -5.64 6.69 8.36
CA SER A 206 -5.45 7.91 7.59
C SER A 206 -5.11 9.13 8.47
N ILE A 207 -4.51 10.15 7.87
CA ILE A 207 -4.26 11.43 8.56
C ILE A 207 -5.57 12.12 9.02
N MET A 208 -6.70 11.83 8.36
CA MET A 208 -8.02 12.34 8.77
C MET A 208 -8.40 11.78 10.14
N VAL A 209 -8.16 10.49 10.36
CA VAL A 209 -8.39 9.82 11.66
C VAL A 209 -7.37 10.27 12.69
N GLN A 210 -6.06 10.26 12.35
CA GLN A 210 -4.98 10.61 13.29
C GLN A 210 -5.12 12.03 13.86
N ARG A 211 -5.79 12.94 13.14
CA ARG A 211 -6.02 14.34 13.55
C ARG A 211 -7.23 14.52 14.45
N ARG A 212 -8.04 13.48 14.69
CA ARG A 212 -9.20 13.57 15.59
C ARG A 212 -8.72 13.89 17.02
N PRO A 213 -9.35 14.83 17.74
CA PRO A 213 -8.93 15.21 19.08
C PRO A 213 -8.89 14.06 20.10
N ASN A 214 -9.71 13.04 19.87
CA ASN A 214 -9.87 11.85 20.70
C ASN A 214 -9.30 10.58 20.05
N TYR A 215 -8.35 10.71 19.12
CA TYR A 215 -7.72 9.55 18.50
C TYR A 215 -6.92 8.76 19.55
N ASP A 216 -7.31 7.50 19.75
CA ASP A 216 -6.55 6.51 20.50
C ASP A 216 -6.10 5.39 19.55
N PRO A 217 -4.78 5.17 19.38
CA PRO A 217 -4.27 4.16 18.46
C PRO A 217 -4.60 2.73 18.88
N LEU A 218 -4.71 2.45 20.19
CA LEU A 218 -5.04 1.12 20.69
C LEU A 218 -6.53 0.82 20.51
N GLU A 219 -7.40 1.79 20.75
CA GLU A 219 -8.83 1.64 20.47
C GLU A 219 -9.07 1.42 18.97
N ALA A 220 -8.39 2.21 18.12
CA ALA A 220 -8.47 2.06 16.67
C ALA A 220 -7.99 0.67 16.19
N ALA A 221 -6.85 0.20 16.70
CA ALA A 221 -6.32 -1.13 16.38
C ALA A 221 -7.26 -2.24 16.88
N THR A 222 -7.85 -2.09 18.07
CA THR A 222 -8.78 -3.07 18.65
C THR A 222 -10.06 -3.17 17.81
N LEU A 223 -10.70 -2.04 17.51
CA LEU A 223 -11.90 -1.99 16.67
C LEU A 223 -11.64 -2.61 15.31
N THR A 224 -10.51 -2.25 14.70
CA THR A 224 -10.11 -2.79 13.40
C THR A 224 -9.94 -4.31 13.43
N TYR A 225 -9.20 -4.82 14.42
CA TYR A 225 -8.97 -6.25 14.57
C TYR A 225 -10.29 -7.00 14.74
N GLU A 226 -11.19 -6.51 15.59
CA GLU A 226 -12.48 -7.12 15.82
C GLU A 226 -13.37 -7.12 14.56
N THR A 227 -13.41 -6.00 13.84
CA THR A 227 -14.18 -5.85 12.59
C THR A 227 -13.69 -6.82 11.53
N LEU A 228 -12.39 -6.82 11.24
CA LEU A 228 -11.81 -7.70 10.23
C LEU A 228 -11.91 -9.17 10.66
N SER A 229 -11.66 -9.49 11.93
CA SER A 229 -11.78 -10.87 12.44
C SER A 229 -13.19 -11.43 12.24
N ARG A 230 -14.23 -10.64 12.54
CA ARG A 230 -15.63 -11.01 12.26
C ARG A 230 -15.86 -11.19 10.76
N ALA A 231 -15.36 -10.28 9.93
CA ALA A 231 -15.52 -10.35 8.47
C ALA A 231 -14.86 -11.61 7.89
N PHE A 232 -13.64 -11.97 8.29
CA PHE A 232 -12.96 -13.21 7.88
C PHE A 232 -13.79 -14.45 8.23
N ALA A 233 -14.30 -14.51 9.46
CA ALA A 233 -15.14 -15.62 9.92
C ALA A 233 -16.44 -15.75 9.09
N GLN A 234 -17.11 -14.62 8.82
CA GLN A 234 -18.34 -14.60 8.01
C GLN A 234 -18.07 -14.90 6.53
N ALA A 235 -16.93 -14.46 5.99
CA ALA A 235 -16.52 -14.71 4.62
C ALA A 235 -16.10 -16.17 4.37
N GLY A 236 -15.82 -16.95 5.42
CA GLY A 236 -15.26 -18.30 5.31
C GLY A 236 -13.84 -18.29 4.76
N VAL A 237 -13.08 -17.22 4.99
CA VAL A 237 -11.69 -17.04 4.55
C VAL A 237 -10.76 -17.31 5.74
N SER A 238 -9.78 -18.21 5.56
CA SER A 238 -8.79 -18.50 6.61
C SER A 238 -7.82 -17.33 6.77
N ARG A 239 -7.26 -17.18 7.97
CA ARG A 239 -6.26 -16.16 8.34
C ARG A 239 -4.87 -16.76 8.57
N GLU A 240 -4.63 -17.97 8.04
CA GLU A 240 -3.35 -18.68 8.11
C GLU A 240 -2.20 -17.87 7.51
#